data_AF-A0A7V9CYK3-F1
#
_entry.id   AF-A0A7V9CYK3-F1
#
_cell.length_a   1.000
_cell.length_b   1.000
_cell.length_c   1.000
_cell.angle_alpha   90.00
_cell.angle_beta   90.00
_cell.angle_gamma   90.00
#
_symmetry.space_group_name_H-M   'P 1'
#
loop_
_entity.id
_entity.type
_entity.pdbx_description
1 polymer ?
#
loop_
_entity_poly.entity_id
_entity_poly.type
_entity_poly.pdbx_seq_one_letter_code
_entity_poly.pdbx_strand_id
1 'polypeptide(L)'
;MTGTAGVRPKPESVGAVSASILFADWVSSVQNFVQVFTLVYFLLVFAYILTSWMRMPYSIWLSRIQRFLYDVCEPYLRIFRRVIPPLGPLDISPIVAIFTLWIASQLVIGLLERFD
;
A
#
# COMPACT_ATOMS: atom_id res chain seq x y z
N MET A 1 13.27 -55.43 -25.10
CA MET A 1 14.12 -55.05 -23.95
C MET A 1 14.55 -53.61 -24.17
N THR A 2 13.75 -52.67 -23.68
CA THR A 2 13.86 -51.23 -23.97
C THR A 2 14.88 -50.58 -23.03
N GLY A 3 16.02 -50.17 -23.58
CA GLY A 3 17.01 -49.37 -22.86
C GLY A 3 16.54 -47.93 -22.71
N THR A 4 16.17 -47.52 -21.50
CA THR A 4 15.89 -46.14 -21.15
C THR A 4 17.23 -45.41 -20.97
N ALA A 5 17.73 -44.82 -22.05
CA ALA A 5 18.89 -43.94 -21.99
C ALA A 5 18.59 -42.79 -21.01
N GLY A 6 19.34 -42.72 -19.92
CA GLY A 6 19.22 -41.65 -18.93
C GLY A 6 19.60 -40.32 -19.56
N VAL A 7 18.59 -39.54 -19.98
CA VAL A 7 18.76 -38.16 -20.43
C VAL A 7 19.12 -37.33 -19.21
N ARG A 8 20.43 -37.29 -18.90
CA ARG A 8 20.95 -36.42 -17.84
C ARG A 8 20.75 -34.96 -18.30
N PRO A 9 20.04 -34.12 -17.53
CA PRO A 9 19.88 -32.72 -17.90
C PRO A 9 21.25 -32.06 -18.00
N LYS A 10 21.46 -31.33 -19.08
CA LYS A 10 22.72 -30.64 -19.37
C LYS A 10 22.92 -29.56 -18.29
N PRO A 11 24.10 -29.44 -17.66
CA PRO A 11 24.30 -28.57 -16.48
C PRO A 11 23.93 -27.10 -16.70
N GLU A 12 24.01 -26.64 -17.95
CA GLU A 12 23.58 -25.30 -18.39
C GLU A 12 22.07 -25.05 -18.27
N SER A 13 21.21 -26.07 -18.39
CA SER A 13 19.76 -25.88 -18.24
C SER A 13 19.35 -25.74 -16.78
N VAL A 14 20.08 -26.36 -15.86
CA VAL A 14 19.79 -26.29 -14.41
C VAL A 14 20.15 -24.91 -13.84
N GLY A 15 21.30 -24.34 -14.24
CA GLY A 15 21.71 -23.00 -13.80
C GLY A 15 20.78 -21.89 -14.26
N ALA A 16 20.29 -21.97 -15.51
CA ALA A 16 19.31 -21.03 -16.04
C ALA A 16 17.97 -21.09 -15.29
N VAL A 17 17.49 -22.31 -14.96
CA VAL A 17 16.25 -22.52 -14.21
C VAL A 17 16.37 -21.97 -12.77
N SER A 18 17.51 -22.19 -12.10
CA SER A 18 17.74 -21.64 -10.75
C SER A 18 17.76 -20.11 -10.75
N ALA A 19 18.39 -19.47 -11.74
CA ALA A 19 18.37 -18.02 -11.86
C ALA A 19 16.92 -17.50 -12.00
N SER A 20 16.11 -18.09 -12.89
CA SER A 20 14.71 -17.67 -13.08
C SER A 20 13.85 -17.84 -11.82
N ILE A 21 14.09 -18.88 -11.02
CA ILE A 21 13.37 -19.10 -9.75
C ILE A 21 13.76 -18.02 -8.72
N LEU A 22 15.06 -17.73 -8.58
CA LEU A 22 15.53 -16.70 -7.65
C LEU A 22 15.01 -15.30 -8.03
N PHE A 23 14.94 -14.99 -9.33
CA PHE A 23 14.34 -13.76 -9.80
C PHE A 23 12.84 -13.69 -9.47
N ALA A 24 12.11 -14.79 -9.68
CA ALA A 24 10.68 -14.86 -9.33
C ALA A 24 10.43 -14.70 -7.82
N ASP A 25 11.28 -15.29 -6.98
CA ASP A 25 11.20 -15.15 -5.52
C ASP A 25 11.45 -13.70 -5.07
N TRP A 26 12.40 -13.02 -5.70
CA TRP A 26 12.71 -11.61 -5.41
C TRP A 26 11.54 -10.69 -5.77
N VAL A 27 10.93 -10.88 -6.95
CA VAL A 27 9.74 -10.14 -7.38
C VAL A 27 8.59 -10.36 -6.41
N SER A 28 8.35 -11.62 -6.02
CA SER A 28 7.31 -11.98 -5.06
C SER A 28 7.52 -11.32 -3.69
N SER A 29 8.78 -11.18 -3.25
CA SER A 29 9.12 -10.52 -1.99
C SER A 29 8.81 -9.02 -2.03
N VAL A 30 9.17 -8.33 -3.11
CA VAL A 30 8.88 -6.91 -3.31
C VAL A 30 7.36 -6.68 -3.35
N GLN A 31 6.62 -7.51 -4.07
CA GLN A 31 5.17 -7.43 -4.16
C GLN A 31 4.50 -7.58 -2.79
N ASN A 32 4.94 -8.57 -2.00
CA ASN A 32 4.42 -8.79 -0.65
C ASN A 32 4.70 -7.60 0.26
N PHE A 33 5.91 -7.04 0.20
CA PHE A 33 6.28 -5.85 0.96
C PHE A 33 5.34 -4.67 0.67
N VAL A 34 5.08 -4.38 -0.61
CA VAL A 34 4.17 -3.29 -1.02
C VAL A 34 2.74 -3.56 -0.53
N GLN A 35 2.28 -4.80 -0.60
CA GLN A 35 0.94 -5.18 -0.18
C GLN A 35 0.75 -5.02 1.34
N VAL A 36 1.72 -5.48 2.14
CA VAL A 36 1.70 -5.31 3.60
C VAL A 36 1.78 -3.84 3.97
N PHE A 37 2.67 -3.07 3.33
CA PHE A 37 2.79 -1.63 3.55
C PHE A 37 1.47 -0.91 3.30
N THR A 38 0.80 -1.24 2.18
CA THR A 38 -0.50 -0.68 1.80
C THR A 38 -1.57 -1.03 2.84
N LEU A 39 -1.60 -2.27 3.32
CA LEU A 39 -2.56 -2.71 4.34
C LEU A 39 -2.34 -1.99 5.68
N VAL A 40 -1.09 -1.84 6.12
CA VAL A 40 -0.76 -1.11 7.34
C VAL A 40 -1.18 0.35 7.22
N TYR A 41 -0.89 0.99 6.09
CA TYR A 41 -1.27 2.37 5.85
C TYR A 41 -2.80 2.53 5.80
N PHE A 42 -3.50 1.60 5.15
CA PHE A 42 -4.96 1.57 5.15
C PHE A 42 -5.54 1.48 6.57
N LEU A 43 -5.01 0.58 7.41
CA LEU A 43 -5.43 0.45 8.81
C LEU A 43 -5.18 1.74 9.62
N LEU A 44 -4.05 2.42 9.40
CA LEU A 44 -3.75 3.70 10.05
C LEU A 44 -4.76 4.78 9.67
N VAL A 45 -5.09 4.91 8.38
CA VAL A 45 -6.07 5.91 7.94
C VAL A 45 -7.49 5.53 8.38
N PHE A 46 -7.83 4.24 8.39
CA PHE A 46 -9.09 3.74 8.93
C PHE A 46 -9.24 4.07 10.42
N ALA A 47 -8.19 3.86 11.22
CA ALA A 47 -8.16 4.25 12.64
C ALA A 47 -8.27 5.78 12.84
N TYR A 48 -7.67 6.58 11.95
CA TYR A 48 -7.83 8.04 11.95
C TYR A 48 -9.28 8.47 11.67
N ILE A 49 -9.96 7.82 10.70
CA ILE A 49 -11.38 8.08 10.43
C ILE A 49 -12.24 7.70 11.64
N LEU A 50 -12.01 6.51 12.22
CA LEU A 50 -12.74 6.06 13.41
C LEU A 50 -12.60 7.04 14.57
N THR A 51 -11.40 7.57 14.81
CA THR A 51 -11.12 8.56 15.87
C THR A 51 -11.58 9.98 15.53
N SER A 52 -11.80 10.29 14.24
CA SER A 52 -12.34 11.58 13.79
C SER A 52 -13.88 11.61 13.83
N TRP A 53 -14.55 10.48 13.54
CA TRP A 53 -16.01 10.37 13.58
C TRP A 53 -16.55 10.09 14.99
N MET A 54 -15.88 9.21 15.74
CA MET A 54 -16.17 9.02 17.15
C MET A 54 -15.40 10.10 17.91
N ARG A 55 -16.08 11.18 18.33
CA ARG A 55 -15.56 12.12 19.33
C ARG A 55 -15.39 11.38 20.66
N MET A 56 -14.35 10.56 20.76
CA MET A 56 -14.03 9.78 21.96
C MET A 56 -13.56 10.75 23.06
N PRO A 57 -13.88 10.45 24.33
CA PRO A 57 -13.57 11.34 25.45
C PRO A 57 -12.07 11.62 25.55
N TYR A 58 -11.74 12.85 25.96
CA TYR A 58 -10.40 13.43 26.04
C TYR A 58 -9.36 12.46 26.64
N SER A 59 -8.51 11.91 25.78
CA SER A 59 -7.28 11.21 26.18
C SER A 59 -6.07 12.00 25.65
N ILE A 60 -5.11 12.29 26.54
CA ILE A 60 -3.88 13.06 26.24
C ILE A 60 -3.06 12.41 25.13
N TRP A 61 -3.07 11.07 25.04
CA TRP A 61 -2.37 10.33 24.00
C TRP A 61 -3.05 10.50 22.63
N LEU A 62 -4.38 10.42 22.61
CA LEU A 62 -5.17 10.58 21.40
C LEU A 62 -5.06 12.00 20.83
N SER A 63 -5.00 13.00 21.71
CA SER A 63 -4.82 14.41 21.34
C SER A 63 -3.46 14.67 20.66
N ARG A 64 -2.40 13.96 21.06
CA ARG A 64 -1.08 14.05 20.40
C ARG A 64 -1.11 13.43 19.01
N ILE A 65 -1.73 12.25 18.88
CA ILE A 65 -1.87 11.55 17.60
C ILE A 65 -2.71 12.37 16.62
N GLN A 66 -3.84 12.92 17.07
CA GLN A 66 -4.66 13.82 16.25
C GLN A 66 -3.90 15.06 15.79
N ARG A 67 -3.09 15.65 16.66
CA ARG A 67 -2.31 16.86 16.34
C ARG A 67 -1.19 16.57 15.33
N PHE A 68 -0.50 15.44 15.49
CA PHE A 68 0.47 14.97 14.50
C PHE A 68 -0.17 14.70 13.14
N LEU A 69 -1.32 14.02 13.12
CA LEU A 69 -2.06 13.77 11.88
C LEU A 69 -2.57 15.08 11.26
N TYR A 70 -2.99 16.05 12.07
CA TYR A 70 -3.35 17.37 11.58
C TYR A 70 -2.16 18.06 10.91
N ASP A 71 -0.98 18.10 11.55
CA ASP A 71 0.21 18.76 10.99
C ASP A 71 0.68 18.11 9.67
N VAL A 72 0.63 16.77 9.59
CA VAL A 72 1.04 16.04 8.38
C VAL A 72 0.01 16.18 7.27
N CYS A 73 -1.29 16.10 7.61
CA CYS A 73 -2.36 16.18 6.63
C CYS A 73 -2.68 17.63 6.24
N GLU A 74 -2.38 18.64 7.05
CA GLU A 74 -2.69 20.05 6.79
C GLU A 74 -2.32 20.51 5.37
N PRO A 75 -1.08 20.35 4.87
CA PRO A 75 -0.74 20.80 3.52
C PRO A 75 -1.56 20.10 2.43
N TYR A 76 -1.89 18.82 2.64
CA TYR A 76 -2.71 18.03 1.73
C TYR A 76 -4.17 18.49 1.79
N LEU A 77 -4.72 18.57 3.00
CA LEU A 77 -6.07 19.04 3.31
C LEU A 77 -6.31 20.46 2.80
N ARG A 78 -5.31 21.34 2.83
CA ARG A 78 -5.42 22.72 2.34
C ARG A 78 -5.66 22.77 0.83
N ILE A 79 -5.16 21.79 0.08
CA ILE A 79 -5.44 21.65 -1.36
C ILE A 79 -6.89 21.20 -1.55
N PHE A 80 -7.35 20.18 -0.81
CA PHE A 80 -8.72 19.67 -0.92
C PHE A 80 -9.78 20.63 -0.38
N ARG A 81 -9.49 21.38 0.69
CA ARG A 81 -10.37 22.45 1.24
C ARG A 81 -10.60 23.59 0.26
N ARG A 82 -9.72 23.76 -0.73
CA ARG A 82 -9.90 24.73 -1.81
C ARG A 82 -10.89 24.26 -2.88
N VAL A 83 -11.10 22.94 -2.97
CA VAL A 83 -11.99 22.29 -3.93
C VAL A 83 -13.33 21.92 -3.28
N ILE A 84 -13.31 21.50 -2.01
CA ILE A 84 -14.47 21.02 -1.26
C ILE A 84 -14.72 21.97 -0.08
N PRO A 85 -15.86 22.69 -0.05
CA PRO A 85 -16.23 23.54 1.07
C PRO A 85 -16.25 22.73 2.39
N PRO A 86 -15.80 23.30 3.52
CA PRO A 86 -15.82 22.60 4.80
C PRO A 86 -17.28 22.32 5.22
N LEU A 87 -17.67 21.04 5.28
CA LEU A 87 -19.02 20.58 5.69
C LEU A 87 -19.18 20.51 7.22
N GLY A 88 -18.77 21.58 7.91
CA GLY A 88 -18.85 21.67 9.37
C GLY A 88 -17.79 20.81 10.11
N PRO A 89 -18.07 20.34 11.34
CA PRO A 89 -17.09 19.60 12.16
C PRO A 89 -16.83 18.15 11.69
N LEU A 90 -17.53 17.69 10.65
CA LEU A 90 -17.27 16.44 9.98
C LEU A 90 -16.26 16.71 8.85
N ASP A 91 -14.97 16.57 9.17
CA ASP A 91 -13.93 16.56 8.14
C ASP A 91 -14.13 15.31 7.27
N ILE A 92 -14.68 15.48 6.05
CA ILE A 92 -14.82 14.42 5.02
C ILE A 92 -13.48 14.14 4.33
N SER A 93 -12.53 15.06 4.49
CA SER A 93 -11.19 14.99 3.94
C SER A 93 -10.40 13.68 4.21
N PRO A 94 -10.54 12.99 5.34
CA PRO A 94 -9.95 11.67 5.58
C PRO A 94 -10.43 10.58 4.60
N ILE A 95 -11.71 10.62 4.23
CA ILE A 95 -12.30 9.70 3.23
C ILE A 95 -11.67 9.96 1.86
N VAL A 96 -11.50 11.24 1.51
CA VAL A 96 -10.84 11.67 0.27
C VAL A 96 -9.36 11.25 0.25
N ALA A 97 -8.68 11.28 1.40
CA ALA A 97 -7.30 10.81 1.53
C ALA A 97 -7.18 9.30 1.27
N ILE A 98 -8.09 8.47 1.82
CA ILE A 98 -8.15 7.03 1.48
C ILE A 98 -8.40 6.84 -0.01
N PHE A 99 -9.36 7.57 -0.56
CA PHE A 99 -9.74 7.44 -1.97
C PHE A 99 -8.57 7.78 -2.90
N THR A 100 -7.82 8.82 -2.56
CA THR A 100 -6.65 9.24 -3.36
C THR A 100 -5.50 8.26 -3.23
N LEU A 101 -5.25 7.73 -2.03
CA LEU A 101 -4.24 6.69 -1.82
C LEU A 101 -4.58 5.42 -2.59
N TRP A 102 -5.86 5.02 -2.61
CA TRP A 102 -6.32 3.86 -3.36
C TRP A 102 -6.12 4.06 -4.87
N ILE A 103 -6.50 5.22 -5.42
CA ILE A 103 -6.27 5.56 -6.82
C ILE A 103 -4.78 5.58 -7.16
N ALA A 104 -3.94 6.19 -6.30
CA ALA A 104 -2.50 6.24 -6.50
C ALA A 104 -1.89 4.83 -6.51
N SER A 105 -2.32 3.95 -5.61
CA SER A 105 -1.88 2.56 -5.55
C SER A 105 -2.27 1.79 -6.82
N GLN A 106 -3.51 1.91 -7.28
CA GLN A 106 -3.98 1.27 -8.52
C GLN A 106 -3.25 1.80 -9.76
N LEU A 107 -2.97 3.11 -9.82
CA LEU A 107 -2.19 3.71 -10.91
C LEU A 107 -0.76 3.20 -10.94
N VAL A 108 -0.11 3.12 -9.79
CA VAL A 108 1.27 2.61 -9.70
C VAL A 108 1.32 1.13 -10.10
N ILE A 109 0.40 0.31 -9.61
CA ILE A 109 0.32 -1.12 -9.96
C ILE A 109 0.05 -1.29 -11.46
N GLY A 110 -0.95 -0.60 -12.01
CA GLY A 110 -1.26 -0.68 -13.44
C GLY A 110 -0.16 -0.14 -14.35
N LEU A 111 0.63 0.84 -13.89
CA LEU A 111 1.83 1.28 -14.59
C LEU A 111 2.95 0.24 -14.52
N LEU A 112 3.08 -0.48 -13.41
CA LEU A 112 4.11 -1.52 -13.25
C LEU A 112 3.79 -2.74 -14.12
N GLU A 113 2.53 -3.17 -14.15
CA GLU A 113 2.02 -4.23 -15.02
C GLU A 113 2.14 -3.91 -16.53
N ARG A 114 2.33 -2.65 -16.89
CA ARG A 114 2.57 -2.23 -18.28
C ARG A 114 3.99 -2.54 -18.76
N PHE A 115 4.92 -2.76 -17.82
CA PHE A 115 6.34 -3.01 -18.11
C PHE A 115 6.73 -4.50 -17.95
N ASP A 116 5.84 -5.34 -17.43
CA ASP A 116 5.91 -6.81 -17.53
C ASP A 116 5.29 -7.31 -18.85
#